data_AF-A0AAF3ED90-F1
#
_entry.id   AF-A0AAF3ED90-F1
#
_cell.length_a   1.000
_cell.length_b   1.000
_cell.length_c   1.000
_cell.angle_alpha   90.00
_cell.angle_beta   90.00
_cell.angle_gamma   90.00
#
_symmetry.space_group_name_H-M   'P 1'
#
loop_
_entity.id
_entity.type
_entity.pdbx_description
1 polymer ?
#
loop_
_entity_poly.entity_id
_entity_poly.type
_entity_poly.pdbx_seq_one_letter_code
_entity_poly.pdbx_strand_id
1 'polypeptide(L)'
;MNLKRQASYHEALDWDLIFDDHEKNDGDEKLPFHSAVLQQRMKQFFLVSRFFCARFKPSDPPWTRIKNQLMMGVILGGCILFLFFDSFVTFSHGLDRAPTGVVFISFNMQATFSGFCLIYWQKRKQLKSLFNLFVKADSGNERFKKEILSAHRRVFIRFCVMLGILFWMIAQFVVGAIFDWRPHMANEEKHFVEGSQIFVRSFFCSIAFALHYIVMHLYVMLATGVFWEMKAFNWMLAKLSDEKHDFKVSLKEVILKHARLTKTIVQLNRIFSPYQHVAVAVAVAVAVAVAVAVASAVASAVASAVASAVASAVASAVASAVASAVASAVAVFV
;
A
#
# COMPACT_ATOMS: atom_id res chain seq x y z
N MET A 1 41.62 -2.41 -3.84
CA MET A 1 41.24 -3.08 -2.57
C MET A 1 39.73 -3.09 -2.23
N ASN A 2 38.83 -2.49 -3.03
CA ASN A 2 37.39 -2.38 -2.68
C ASN A 2 36.41 -3.24 -3.52
N LEU A 3 36.88 -3.99 -4.53
CA LEU A 3 36.01 -4.86 -5.33
C LEU A 3 35.67 -6.19 -4.63
N LYS A 4 36.60 -6.75 -3.83
CA LYS A 4 36.34 -7.97 -3.04
C LYS A 4 35.26 -7.80 -1.95
N ARG A 5 35.03 -6.57 -1.46
CA ARG A 5 33.95 -6.29 -0.49
C ARG A 5 32.57 -6.21 -1.12
N GLN A 6 32.44 -5.93 -2.42
CA GLN A 6 31.14 -5.96 -3.10
C GLN A 6 30.68 -7.37 -3.45
N ALA A 7 31.61 -8.29 -3.74
CA ALA A 7 31.30 -9.70 -3.97
C ALA A 7 30.73 -10.39 -2.70
N SER A 8 31.30 -10.11 -1.52
CA SER A 8 30.86 -10.68 -0.25
C SER A 8 29.45 -10.22 0.21
N TYR A 9 28.93 -9.10 -0.31
CA TYR A 9 27.54 -8.70 -0.04
C TYR A 9 26.52 -9.38 -0.96
N HIS A 10 26.95 -9.94 -2.10
CA HIS A 10 26.11 -10.73 -2.98
C HIS A 10 26.00 -12.20 -2.53
N GLU A 11 27.05 -12.77 -1.93
CA GLU A 11 27.02 -14.12 -1.33
C GLU A 11 26.14 -14.21 -0.06
N ALA A 12 25.85 -13.09 0.62
CA ALA A 12 25.02 -13.09 1.84
C ALA A 12 23.50 -13.16 1.56
N LEU A 13 23.10 -13.39 0.32
CA LEU A 13 21.70 -13.42 -0.14
C LEU A 13 21.35 -14.71 -0.89
N ASP A 14 22.13 -15.77 -0.68
CA ASP A 14 21.87 -17.09 -1.26
C ASP A 14 20.85 -17.85 -0.39
N TRP A 15 19.58 -17.46 -0.50
CA TRP A 15 18.46 -18.17 0.13
C TRP A 15 17.92 -19.31 -0.71
N ASP A 16 18.32 -19.38 -1.98
CA ASP A 16 17.86 -20.41 -2.91
C ASP A 16 18.48 -21.76 -2.49
N LEU A 17 19.71 -21.77 -1.97
CA LEU A 17 20.38 -22.96 -1.42
C LEU A 17 19.80 -23.54 -0.12
N ILE A 18 18.99 -22.80 0.65
CA ILE A 18 18.41 -23.31 1.92
C ILE A 18 17.05 -23.99 1.67
N PHE A 19 16.40 -23.71 0.54
CA PHE A 19 15.07 -24.26 0.23
C PHE A 19 15.06 -25.21 -0.97
N ASP A 20 16.12 -25.26 -1.79
CA ASP A 20 16.30 -26.26 -2.86
C ASP A 20 16.45 -27.70 -2.33
N ASP A 21 16.93 -27.88 -1.10
CA ASP A 21 17.13 -29.22 -0.52
C ASP A 21 15.81 -29.96 -0.17
N HIS A 22 14.65 -29.32 -0.34
CA HIS A 22 13.35 -29.95 -0.15
C HIS A 22 12.63 -30.35 -1.45
N GLU A 23 13.19 -30.05 -2.63
CA GLU A 23 12.53 -30.32 -3.92
C GLU A 23 12.94 -31.66 -4.58
N LYS A 24 13.73 -32.51 -3.88
CA LYS A 24 14.22 -33.80 -4.40
C LYS A 24 13.60 -35.07 -3.79
N ASN A 25 12.40 -34.98 -3.22
CA ASN A 25 11.62 -36.18 -2.93
C ASN A 25 10.48 -36.34 -3.94
N ASP A 26 10.74 -37.19 -4.92
CA ASP A 26 9.78 -37.74 -5.87
C ASP A 26 8.61 -38.41 -5.12
N GLY A 27 7.40 -37.92 -5.36
CA GLY A 27 6.18 -38.51 -4.80
C GLY A 27 4.95 -37.62 -4.86
N ASP A 28 4.53 -37.25 -6.07
CA ASP A 28 3.13 -37.01 -6.51
C ASP A 28 2.06 -36.57 -5.48
N GLU A 29 2.31 -35.51 -4.71
CA GLU A 29 1.24 -34.70 -4.14
C GLU A 29 1.45 -33.24 -4.51
N LYS A 30 0.57 -32.73 -5.40
CA LYS A 30 0.46 -31.31 -5.72
C LYS A 30 0.21 -30.54 -4.42
N LEU A 31 1.27 -30.02 -3.82
CA LEU A 31 1.18 -29.06 -2.74
C LEU A 31 0.24 -27.94 -3.19
N PRO A 32 -0.87 -27.69 -2.46
CA PRO A 32 -1.88 -26.77 -2.91
C PRO A 32 -1.27 -25.38 -3.07
N PHE A 33 -1.63 -24.67 -4.14
CA PHE A 33 -1.23 -23.30 -4.51
C PHE A 33 -1.21 -22.30 -3.33
N HIS A 34 -1.95 -22.59 -2.25
CA HIS A 34 -1.92 -21.86 -1.00
C HIS A 34 -0.57 -21.89 -0.25
N SER A 35 0.25 -22.94 -0.36
CA SER A 35 1.53 -23.04 0.38
C SER A 35 2.59 -22.07 -0.16
N ALA A 36 2.69 -21.92 -1.48
CA ALA A 36 3.63 -21.00 -2.13
C ALA A 36 3.29 -19.53 -1.83
N VAL A 37 2.01 -19.17 -1.88
CA VAL A 37 1.54 -17.82 -1.52
C VAL A 37 1.80 -17.51 -0.04
N LEU A 38 1.57 -18.49 0.84
CA LEU A 38 1.84 -18.35 2.27
C LEU A 38 3.33 -18.20 2.55
N GLN A 39 4.19 -19.01 1.92
CA GLN A 39 5.64 -18.90 2.01
C GLN A 39 6.14 -17.53 1.53
N GLN A 40 5.64 -17.02 0.39
CA GLN A 40 6.02 -15.71 -0.11
C GLN A 40 5.60 -14.59 0.86
N ARG A 41 4.40 -14.69 1.46
CA ARG A 41 3.92 -13.75 2.48
C ARG A 41 4.75 -13.83 3.76
N MET A 42 5.13 -15.01 4.22
CA MET A 42 6.03 -15.17 5.37
C MET A 42 7.41 -14.61 5.06
N LYS A 43 7.97 -14.83 3.86
CA LYS A 43 9.27 -14.28 3.44
C LYS A 43 9.24 -12.75 3.47
N GLN A 44 8.16 -12.13 2.98
CA GLN A 44 7.96 -10.68 3.07
C GLN A 44 7.81 -10.18 4.51
N PHE A 45 7.04 -10.89 5.35
CA PHE A 45 6.88 -10.56 6.76
C PHE A 45 8.21 -10.64 7.52
N PHE A 46 9.01 -11.68 7.30
CA PHE A 46 10.34 -11.82 7.89
C PHE A 46 11.31 -10.73 7.39
N LEU A 47 11.25 -10.32 6.13
CA LEU A 47 12.03 -9.19 5.61
C LEU A 47 11.68 -7.88 6.33
N VAL A 48 10.39 -7.63 6.52
CA VAL A 48 9.88 -6.46 7.26
C VAL A 48 10.29 -6.54 8.74
N SER A 49 10.09 -7.69 9.39
CA SER A 49 10.47 -7.92 10.79
C SER A 49 11.98 -7.77 10.99
N ARG A 50 12.80 -8.34 10.11
CA ARG A 50 14.26 -8.23 10.16
C ARG A 50 14.74 -6.81 9.89
N PHE A 51 14.02 -6.02 9.09
CA PHE A 51 14.25 -4.59 8.94
C PHE A 51 13.99 -3.82 10.25
N PHE A 52 13.00 -4.24 11.04
CA PHE A 52 12.75 -3.70 12.38
C PHE A 52 13.79 -4.18 13.42
N CYS A 53 14.17 -5.46 13.40
CA CYS A 53 15.15 -6.04 14.32
C CYS A 53 16.59 -5.54 14.07
N ALA A 54 16.99 -5.34 12.81
CA ALA A 54 18.33 -4.82 12.45
C ALA A 54 18.58 -3.38 12.90
N ARG A 55 17.59 -2.74 13.55
CA ARG A 55 17.58 -1.32 13.87
C ARG A 55 17.93 -0.97 15.32
N PHE A 56 18.11 -1.98 16.17
CA PHE A 56 18.61 -1.82 17.54
C PHE A 56 20.07 -2.26 17.59
N LYS A 57 20.97 -1.41 17.09
CA LYS A 57 22.39 -1.67 17.28
C LYS A 57 22.71 -1.51 18.77
N PRO A 58 23.41 -2.47 19.40
CA PRO A 58 23.86 -2.35 20.79
C PRO A 58 24.70 -1.10 21.07
N SER A 59 25.27 -0.49 20.02
CA SER A 59 26.09 0.71 20.06
C SER A 59 25.32 2.03 20.20
N ASP A 60 23.99 2.06 20.02
CA ASP A 60 23.24 3.33 20.13
C ASP A 60 23.13 3.76 21.62
N PRO A 61 23.21 5.07 21.92
CA PRO A 61 23.07 5.59 23.28
C PRO A 61 21.75 5.13 23.92
N PRO A 62 21.72 4.80 25.22
CA PRO A 62 20.56 4.21 25.88
C PRO A 62 19.28 5.05 25.70
N TRP A 63 19.39 6.38 25.79
CA TRP A 63 18.23 7.27 25.59
C TRP A 63 17.67 7.27 24.17
N THR A 64 18.54 7.14 23.16
CA THR A 64 18.12 7.01 21.76
C THR A 64 17.42 5.69 21.52
N ARG A 65 17.85 4.63 22.20
CA ARG A 65 17.24 3.29 22.14
C ARG A 65 15.84 3.31 22.72
N ILE A 66 15.68 3.84 23.94
CA ILE A 66 14.38 3.96 24.63
C ILE A 66 13.40 4.77 23.78
N LYS A 67 13.81 5.93 23.24
CA LYS A 67 12.94 6.73 22.37
C LYS A 67 12.46 5.96 21.13
N ASN A 68 13.37 5.23 20.47
CA ASN A 68 13.02 4.45 19.28
C ASN A 68 12.14 3.25 19.62
N GLN A 69 12.36 2.59 20.76
CA GLN A 69 11.53 1.48 21.24
C GLN A 69 10.13 1.96 21.60
N LEU A 70 10.01 3.10 22.30
CA LEU A 70 8.73 3.67 22.70
C LEU A 70 7.93 4.15 21.49
N MET A 71 8.58 4.83 20.53
CA MET A 71 7.95 5.23 19.28
C MET A 71 7.53 4.01 18.44
N MET A 72 8.38 2.98 18.34
CA MET A 72 8.00 1.72 17.68
C MET A 72 6.85 1.03 18.39
N GLY A 73 6.85 0.97 19.72
CA GLY A 73 5.79 0.37 20.51
C GLY A 73 4.45 1.10 20.35
N VAL A 74 4.47 2.43 20.31
CA VAL A 74 3.27 3.24 20.04
C VAL A 74 2.74 2.99 18.64
N ILE A 75 3.61 2.92 17.62
CA ILE A 75 3.16 2.68 16.25
C ILE A 75 2.68 1.23 16.10
N LEU A 76 3.45 0.24 16.54
CA LEU A 76 3.09 -1.18 16.42
C LEU A 76 1.84 -1.50 17.24
N GLY A 77 1.77 -1.00 18.47
CA GLY A 77 0.60 -1.09 19.33
C GLY A 77 -0.61 -0.41 18.69
N GLY A 78 -0.46 0.80 18.18
CA GLY A 78 -1.51 1.49 17.42
C GLY A 78 -1.97 0.69 16.21
N CYS A 79 -1.07 0.07 15.46
CA CYS A 79 -1.42 -0.72 14.28
C CYS A 79 -2.11 -2.04 14.64
N ILE A 80 -1.64 -2.74 15.67
CA ILE A 80 -2.27 -3.98 16.15
C ILE A 80 -3.65 -3.67 16.71
N LEU A 81 -3.76 -2.65 17.56
CA LEU A 81 -5.01 -2.25 18.18
C LEU A 81 -6.00 -1.79 17.10
N PHE A 82 -5.52 -1.04 16.10
CA PHE A 82 -6.33 -0.59 14.98
C PHE A 82 -6.76 -1.74 14.06
N LEU A 83 -5.86 -2.65 13.67
CA LEU A 83 -6.20 -3.83 12.86
C LEU A 83 -7.17 -4.76 13.60
N PHE A 84 -6.96 -4.94 14.90
CA PHE A 84 -7.85 -5.73 15.75
C PHE A 84 -9.24 -5.09 15.84
N PHE A 85 -9.31 -3.78 16.08
CA PHE A 85 -10.58 -3.06 16.19
C PHE A 85 -11.32 -3.04 14.85
N ASP A 86 -10.63 -2.78 13.75
CA ASP A 86 -11.24 -2.72 12.42
C ASP A 86 -11.70 -4.10 11.96
N SER A 87 -10.94 -5.16 12.29
CA SER A 87 -11.38 -6.55 12.08
C SER A 87 -12.61 -6.87 12.93
N PHE A 88 -12.58 -6.54 14.22
CA PHE A 88 -13.69 -6.79 15.15
C PHE A 88 -14.97 -6.09 14.69
N VAL A 89 -14.89 -4.80 14.35
CA VAL A 89 -16.02 -4.00 13.85
C VAL A 89 -16.55 -4.54 12.51
N THR A 90 -15.65 -4.98 11.61
CA THR A 90 -16.05 -5.59 10.34
C THR A 90 -16.77 -6.92 10.56
N PHE A 91 -16.31 -7.75 11.50
CA PHE A 91 -16.96 -9.02 11.83
C PHE A 91 -18.26 -8.85 12.61
N SER A 92 -18.38 -7.83 13.48
CA SER A 92 -19.55 -7.62 14.31
C SER A 92 -20.76 -7.05 13.56
N HIS A 93 -20.56 -6.37 12.43
CA HIS A 93 -21.65 -5.80 11.63
C HIS A 93 -22.17 -6.69 10.48
N GLY A 94 -21.77 -7.97 10.45
CA GLY A 94 -22.22 -8.94 9.46
C GLY A 94 -21.45 -8.86 8.13
N LEU A 95 -21.29 -10.03 7.50
CA LEU A 95 -20.50 -10.25 6.27
C LEU A 95 -20.99 -9.48 5.04
N ASP A 96 -22.22 -8.95 5.05
CA ASP A 96 -22.78 -8.19 3.93
C ASP A 96 -22.03 -6.88 3.65
N ARG A 97 -21.22 -6.40 4.61
CA ARG A 97 -20.30 -5.26 4.43
C ARG A 97 -18.82 -5.66 4.33
N ALA A 98 -18.51 -6.95 4.18
CA ALA A 98 -17.12 -7.43 4.11
C ALA A 98 -16.23 -6.75 3.04
N PRO A 99 -16.72 -6.38 1.83
CA PRO A 99 -15.87 -5.76 0.81
C PRO A 99 -15.30 -4.41 1.25
N THR A 100 -16.09 -3.60 1.99
CA THR A 100 -15.63 -2.29 2.44
C THR A 100 -14.61 -2.43 3.57
N GLY A 101 -14.78 -3.40 4.47
CA GLY A 101 -13.81 -3.68 5.55
C GLY A 101 -12.44 -4.09 5.03
N VAL A 102 -12.37 -4.99 4.03
CA VAL A 102 -11.08 -5.43 3.45
C VAL A 102 -10.33 -4.28 2.79
N VAL A 103 -11.03 -3.43 2.03
CA VAL A 103 -10.44 -2.24 1.41
C VAL A 103 -9.90 -1.29 2.47
N PHE A 104 -10.65 -1.10 3.56
CA PHE A 104 -10.28 -0.24 4.68
C PHE A 104 -9.03 -0.73 5.41
N ILE A 105 -8.97 -2.03 5.74
CA ILE A 105 -7.81 -2.67 6.35
C ILE A 105 -6.57 -2.47 5.47
N SER A 106 -6.72 -2.64 4.16
CA SER A 106 -5.64 -2.42 3.20
C SER A 106 -5.12 -0.99 3.20
N PHE A 107 -6.01 0.00 3.14
CA PHE A 107 -5.61 1.40 3.19
C PHE A 107 -4.88 1.73 4.50
N ASN A 108 -5.37 1.23 5.62
CA ASN A 108 -4.74 1.45 6.92
C ASN A 108 -3.38 0.76 7.05
N MET A 109 -3.22 -0.45 6.49
CA MET A 109 -1.92 -1.08 6.39
C MET A 109 -0.97 -0.24 5.53
N GLN A 110 -1.38 0.17 4.33
CA GLN A 110 -0.53 0.97 3.45
C GLN A 110 -0.10 2.27 4.10
N ALA A 111 -1.02 2.97 4.76
CA ALA A 111 -0.75 4.21 5.49
C ALA A 111 0.20 4.03 6.67
N THR A 112 0.01 2.96 7.43
CA THR A 112 0.91 2.56 8.52
C THR A 112 2.33 2.37 7.98
N PHE A 113 2.46 1.60 6.90
CA PHE A 113 3.73 1.38 6.23
C PHE A 113 4.33 2.67 5.68
N SER A 114 3.52 3.58 5.14
CA SER A 114 3.93 4.92 4.73
C SER A 114 4.53 5.71 5.91
N GLY A 115 3.89 5.68 7.08
CA GLY A 115 4.40 6.30 8.30
C GLY A 115 5.75 5.73 8.72
N PHE A 116 5.90 4.40 8.73
CA PHE A 116 7.18 3.74 9.01
C PHE A 116 8.27 4.12 8.00
N CYS A 117 7.93 4.24 6.72
CA CYS A 117 8.86 4.66 5.67
C CYS A 117 9.33 6.10 5.89
N LEU A 118 8.42 7.04 6.20
CA LEU A 118 8.76 8.44 6.47
C LEU A 118 9.70 8.57 7.66
N ILE A 119 9.36 7.92 8.77
CA ILE A 119 10.22 7.87 9.96
C ILE A 119 11.57 7.25 9.60
N TYR A 120 11.54 6.19 8.78
CA TYR A 120 12.76 5.53 8.35
C TYR A 120 13.69 6.46 7.57
N TRP A 121 13.14 7.19 6.59
CA TRP A 121 13.87 8.12 5.74
C TRP A 121 14.36 9.35 6.52
N GLN A 122 13.55 9.86 7.45
CA GLN A 122 13.94 10.96 8.33
C GLN A 122 15.18 10.59 9.16
N LYS A 123 15.16 9.43 9.83
CA LYS A 123 16.28 8.97 10.68
C LYS A 123 17.56 8.74 9.88
N ARG A 124 17.46 8.26 8.64
CA ARG A 124 18.62 8.04 7.76
C ARG A 124 19.14 9.33 7.11
N LYS A 125 18.56 10.49 7.40
CA LYS A 125 18.80 11.75 6.69
C LYS A 125 18.58 11.61 5.17
N GLN A 126 17.83 10.60 4.75
CA GLN A 126 17.54 10.33 3.34
C GLN A 126 16.64 11.43 2.78
N LEU A 127 15.67 11.92 3.56
CA LEU A 127 14.89 13.11 3.19
C LEU A 127 15.80 14.32 2.93
N LYS A 128 16.77 14.58 3.82
CA LYS A 128 17.74 15.67 3.62
C LYS A 128 18.59 15.45 2.36
N SER A 129 19.05 14.22 2.13
CA SER A 129 19.79 13.87 0.91
C SER A 129 18.95 14.07 -0.35
N LEU A 130 17.67 13.71 -0.31
CA LEU A 130 16.70 13.89 -1.39
C LEU A 130 16.46 15.38 -1.68
N PHE A 131 16.20 16.18 -0.64
CA PHE A 131 16.06 17.64 -0.78
C PHE A 131 17.34 18.28 -1.32
N ASN A 132 18.51 17.88 -0.83
CA ASN A 132 19.78 18.39 -1.33
C ASN A 132 20.00 18.04 -2.80
N LEU A 133 19.50 16.89 -3.27
CA LEU A 133 19.54 16.51 -4.67
C LEU A 133 18.75 17.46 -5.55
N PHE A 134 17.58 17.90 -5.08
CA PHE A 134 16.79 18.91 -5.79
C PHE A 134 17.42 20.30 -5.76
N VAL A 135 17.99 20.70 -4.62
CA VAL A 135 18.57 22.04 -4.45
C VAL A 135 19.91 22.19 -5.18
N LYS A 136 20.70 21.12 -5.29
CA LYS A 136 22.02 21.13 -5.96
C LYS A 136 21.99 20.69 -7.43
N ALA A 137 20.83 20.68 -8.08
CA ALA A 137 20.76 20.57 -9.53
C ALA A 137 21.29 21.87 -10.18
N ASP A 138 22.59 22.10 -10.05
CA ASP A 138 23.30 23.22 -10.65
C ASP A 138 23.55 22.84 -12.11
N SER A 139 22.51 22.96 -12.93
CA SER A 139 22.69 22.94 -14.37
C SER A 139 23.26 24.30 -14.75
N GLY A 140 24.51 24.36 -15.19
CA GLY A 140 25.15 25.59 -15.69
C GLY A 140 24.44 26.26 -16.88
N ASN A 141 23.27 25.77 -17.29
CA ASN A 141 22.37 26.37 -18.25
C ASN A 141 21.14 26.98 -17.53
N GLU A 142 21.12 28.31 -17.43
CA GLU A 142 20.04 29.08 -16.81
C GLU A 142 18.66 28.80 -17.43
N ARG A 143 18.59 28.46 -18.72
CA ARG A 143 17.32 28.12 -19.38
C ARG A 143 16.74 26.83 -18.82
N PHE A 144 17.58 25.81 -18.67
CA PHE A 144 17.18 24.50 -18.16
C PHE A 144 16.83 24.58 -16.67
N LYS A 145 17.61 25.36 -15.91
CA LYS A 145 17.32 25.68 -14.50
C LYS A 145 15.94 26.30 -14.34
N LYS A 146 15.55 27.25 -15.20
CA LYS A 146 14.23 27.89 -15.16
C LYS A 146 13.10 26.90 -15.47
N GLU A 147 13.28 25.98 -16.41
CA GLU A 147 12.29 24.94 -16.72
C GLU A 147 12.14 23.93 -15.57
N ILE A 148 13.26 23.47 -15.00
CA ILE A 148 13.26 22.59 -13.82
C ILE A 148 12.55 23.29 -12.66
N LEU A 149 12.92 24.53 -12.35
CA LEU A 149 12.34 25.27 -11.22
C LEU A 149 10.84 25.49 -11.44
N SER A 150 10.42 25.76 -12.68
CA SER A 150 9.01 25.90 -13.05
C SER A 150 8.24 24.59 -12.87
N ALA A 151 8.81 23.46 -13.30
CA ALA A 151 8.22 22.14 -13.09
C ALA A 151 8.10 21.80 -11.61
N HIS A 152 9.17 22.00 -10.84
CA HIS A 152 9.17 21.77 -9.38
C HIS A 152 8.18 22.67 -8.67
N ARG A 153 8.12 23.95 -9.03
CA ARG A 153 7.13 24.90 -8.48
C ARG A 153 5.71 24.44 -8.76
N ARG A 154 5.40 23.97 -9.99
CA ARG A 154 4.06 23.44 -10.32
C ARG A 154 3.72 22.21 -9.47
N VAL A 155 4.67 21.28 -9.33
CA VAL A 155 4.47 20.06 -8.53
C VAL A 155 4.32 20.39 -7.04
N PHE A 156 5.13 21.31 -6.52
CA PHE A 156 5.06 21.77 -5.14
C PHE A 156 3.75 22.52 -4.83
N ILE A 157 3.32 23.43 -5.72
CA ILE A 157 2.02 24.11 -5.57
C ILE A 157 0.88 23.09 -5.55
N ARG A 158 0.88 22.11 -6.47
CA ARG A 158 -0.12 21.03 -6.46
C ARG A 158 -0.09 20.25 -5.14
N PHE A 159 1.09 19.94 -4.63
CA PHE A 159 1.25 19.27 -3.34
C PHE A 159 0.67 20.11 -2.18
N CYS A 160 0.96 21.42 -2.13
CA CYS A 160 0.41 22.32 -1.11
C CYS A 160 -1.12 22.47 -1.22
N VAL A 161 -1.65 22.60 -2.44
CA VAL A 161 -3.10 22.66 -2.66
C VAL A 161 -3.77 21.36 -2.19
N MET A 162 -3.20 20.21 -2.53
CA MET A 162 -3.73 18.92 -2.09
C MET A 162 -3.64 18.73 -0.57
N LEU A 163 -2.54 19.18 0.07
CA LEU A 163 -2.44 19.24 1.54
C LEU A 163 -3.50 20.14 2.15
N GLY A 164 -3.78 21.28 1.53
CA GLY A 164 -4.86 22.18 1.94
C GLY A 164 -6.23 21.52 1.84
N ILE A 165 -6.52 20.84 0.73
CA ILE A 165 -7.77 20.09 0.54
C ILE A 165 -7.90 18.98 1.60
N LEU A 166 -6.84 18.22 1.82
CA LEU A 166 -6.79 17.16 2.83
C LEU A 166 -7.01 17.70 4.25
N PHE A 167 -6.36 18.80 4.61
CA PHE A 167 -6.56 19.46 5.90
C PHE A 167 -7.99 19.99 6.04
N TRP A 168 -8.55 20.56 4.98
CA TRP A 168 -9.94 20.99 4.93
C TRP A 168 -10.91 19.80 5.07
N MET A 169 -10.66 18.66 4.41
CA MET A 169 -11.46 17.44 4.57
C MET A 169 -11.40 16.91 6.01
N ILE A 170 -10.22 16.90 6.64
CA ILE A 170 -10.06 16.52 8.04
C ILE A 170 -10.85 17.49 8.94
N ALA A 171 -10.77 18.79 8.67
CA ALA A 171 -11.49 19.80 9.44
C ALA A 171 -13.01 19.64 9.30
N GLN A 172 -13.52 19.45 8.07
CA GLN A 172 -14.94 19.16 7.82
C GLN A 172 -15.39 17.91 8.56
N PHE A 173 -14.56 16.86 8.56
CA PHE A 173 -14.87 15.63 9.26
C PHE A 173 -14.93 15.83 10.78
N VAL A 174 -13.94 16.52 11.36
CA VAL A 174 -13.90 16.82 12.80
C VAL A 174 -15.10 17.67 13.20
N VAL A 175 -15.42 18.72 12.42
CA VAL A 175 -16.57 19.59 12.65
C VAL A 175 -17.87 18.79 12.55
N GLY A 176 -18.04 18.01 11.49
CA GLY A 176 -19.21 17.15 11.29
C GLY A 176 -19.41 16.19 12.45
N ALA A 177 -18.35 15.51 12.89
CA ALA A 177 -18.45 14.60 14.01
C ALA A 177 -18.76 15.30 15.34
N ILE A 178 -18.23 16.51 15.59
CA ILE A 178 -18.59 17.29 16.78
C ILE A 178 -20.07 17.66 16.78
N PHE A 179 -20.63 18.02 15.62
CA PHE A 179 -22.03 18.39 15.49
C PHE A 179 -22.97 17.18 15.54
N ASP A 180 -22.59 16.05 14.94
CA ASP A 180 -23.38 14.82 14.92
C ASP A 180 -23.35 14.07 16.27
N TRP A 181 -22.29 14.28 17.05
CA TRP A 181 -22.15 13.78 18.41
C TRP A 181 -23.14 14.41 19.39
N ARG A 182 -23.49 15.68 19.20
CA ARG A 182 -24.36 16.43 20.14
C ARG A 182 -25.74 15.79 20.39
N PRO A 183 -26.51 15.38 19.36
CA PRO A 183 -27.83 14.79 19.59
C PRO A 183 -27.77 13.38 20.19
N HIS A 184 -26.71 12.61 19.93
CA HIS A 184 -26.56 11.23 20.45
C HIS A 184 -26.17 11.18 21.94
N MET A 185 -25.61 12.26 22.48
CA MET A 185 -25.34 12.38 23.93
C MET A 185 -26.60 12.58 24.79
N ALA A 186 -27.74 12.93 24.17
CA ALA A 186 -28.97 13.23 24.89
C ALA A 186 -29.80 11.99 25.24
N ASN A 187 -29.60 10.87 24.54
CA ASN A 187 -30.37 9.64 24.74
C ASN A 187 -29.43 8.43 24.93
N GLU A 188 -29.49 7.85 26.13
CA GLU A 188 -28.94 6.54 26.54
C GLU A 188 -27.42 6.27 26.39
N GLU A 189 -26.84 5.73 27.46
CA GLU A 189 -25.42 5.36 27.63
C GLU A 189 -24.86 4.44 26.52
N LYS A 190 -25.72 3.65 25.87
CA LYS A 190 -25.33 2.75 24.76
C LYS A 190 -24.90 3.49 23.49
N HIS A 191 -25.50 4.63 23.17
CA HIS A 191 -25.17 5.39 21.96
C HIS A 191 -23.85 6.17 22.08
N PHE A 192 -23.39 6.42 23.31
CA PHE A 192 -22.10 7.08 23.57
C PHE A 192 -20.91 6.26 23.05
N VAL A 193 -20.92 4.95 23.33
CA VAL A 193 -19.82 4.07 22.95
C VAL A 193 -19.71 3.95 21.44
N GLU A 194 -20.83 3.77 20.74
CA GLU A 194 -20.85 3.68 19.27
C GLU A 194 -20.41 4.97 18.58
N GLY A 195 -20.90 6.13 19.04
CA GLY A 195 -20.50 7.44 18.50
C GLY A 195 -19.01 7.72 18.68
N SER A 196 -18.46 7.38 19.86
CA SER A 196 -17.03 7.52 20.14
C SER A 196 -16.15 6.67 19.22
N GLN A 197 -16.58 5.45 18.91
CA GLN A 197 -15.84 4.54 18.04
C GLN A 197 -15.82 5.03 16.60
N ILE A 198 -16.95 5.51 16.08
CA ILE A 198 -17.05 6.03 14.71
C ILE A 198 -16.13 7.25 14.53
N PHE A 199 -16.11 8.15 15.51
CA PHE A 199 -15.24 9.32 15.48
C PHE A 199 -13.76 8.94 15.47
N VAL A 200 -13.34 8.12 16.45
CA VAL A 200 -11.94 7.69 16.60
C VAL A 200 -11.47 6.97 15.33
N ARG A 201 -12.27 6.03 14.82
CA ARG A 201 -11.96 5.27 13.59
C ARG A 201 -11.72 6.20 12.41
N SER A 202 -12.64 7.12 12.18
CA SER A 202 -12.59 8.00 11.01
C SER A 202 -11.46 9.04 11.09
N PHE A 203 -11.15 9.52 12.30
CA PHE A 203 -10.00 10.39 12.55
C PHE A 203 -8.68 9.70 12.19
N PHE A 204 -8.46 8.50 12.73
CA PHE A 204 -7.25 7.72 12.43
C PHE A 204 -7.15 7.36 10.94
N CYS A 205 -8.26 7.04 10.28
CA CYS A 205 -8.28 6.76 8.85
C CYS A 205 -7.91 7.97 8.02
N SER A 206 -8.34 9.15 8.42
CA SER A 206 -8.01 10.39 7.72
C SER A 206 -6.51 10.72 7.85
N ILE A 207 -5.93 10.50 9.04
CA ILE A 207 -4.47 10.63 9.26
C ILE A 207 -3.69 9.58 8.45
N ALA A 208 -4.17 8.35 8.46
CA ALA A 208 -3.59 7.25 7.71
C ALA A 208 -3.57 7.59 6.21
N PHE A 209 -4.71 7.99 5.65
CA PHE A 209 -4.85 8.42 4.27
C PHE A 209 -3.92 9.60 3.94
N ALA A 210 -3.86 10.61 4.83
CA ALA A 210 -2.95 11.74 4.72
C ALA A 210 -1.48 11.30 4.58
N LEU A 211 -1.02 10.42 5.47
CA LEU A 211 0.35 9.90 5.47
C LEU A 211 0.65 9.11 4.20
N HIS A 212 -0.26 8.23 3.79
CA HIS A 212 -0.13 7.47 2.56
C HIS A 212 0.03 8.39 1.35
N TYR A 213 -0.85 9.38 1.28
CA TYR A 213 -0.89 10.35 0.20
C TYR A 213 0.41 11.17 0.10
N ILE A 214 0.93 11.63 1.24
CA ILE A 214 2.22 12.36 1.31
C ILE A 214 3.35 11.48 0.77
N VAL A 215 3.41 10.21 1.16
CA VAL A 215 4.45 9.28 0.67
C VAL A 215 4.35 9.05 -0.82
N MET A 216 3.14 8.82 -1.34
CA MET A 216 2.93 8.66 -2.78
C MET A 216 3.31 9.92 -3.56
N HIS A 217 3.01 11.10 -3.02
CA HIS A 217 3.41 12.36 -3.65
C HIS A 217 4.92 12.52 -3.66
N LEU A 218 5.58 12.30 -2.53
CA LEU A 218 7.04 12.32 -2.46
C LEU A 218 7.64 11.37 -3.51
N TYR A 219 7.11 10.16 -3.64
CA TYR A 219 7.52 9.22 -4.68
C TYR A 219 7.38 9.79 -6.09
N VAL A 220 6.19 10.30 -6.43
CA VAL A 220 5.91 10.87 -7.76
C VAL A 220 6.81 12.07 -8.06
N MET A 221 7.01 12.96 -7.08
CA MET A 221 7.93 14.10 -7.22
C MET A 221 9.34 13.63 -7.52
N LEU A 222 9.81 12.60 -6.81
CA LEU A 222 11.15 12.04 -6.96
C LEU A 222 11.35 11.33 -8.29
N ALA A 223 10.38 10.52 -8.70
CA ALA A 223 10.38 9.86 -10.00
C ALA A 223 10.37 10.89 -11.14
N THR A 224 9.57 11.96 -11.00
CA THR A 224 9.53 13.07 -11.96
C THR A 224 10.86 13.81 -12.03
N GLY A 225 11.48 14.10 -10.88
CA GLY A 225 12.81 14.74 -10.83
C GLY A 225 13.89 13.91 -11.52
N VAL A 226 13.90 12.59 -11.27
CA VAL A 226 14.79 11.63 -11.94
C VAL A 226 14.58 11.65 -13.46
N PHE A 227 13.32 11.63 -13.91
CA PHE A 227 12.99 11.67 -15.34
C PHE A 227 13.52 12.94 -16.01
N TRP A 228 13.36 14.10 -15.39
CA TRP A 228 13.87 15.37 -15.93
C TRP A 228 15.39 15.42 -15.99
N GLU A 229 16.10 14.91 -14.96
CA GLU A 229 17.56 14.80 -15.00
C GLU A 229 18.03 13.85 -16.10
N MET A 230 17.32 12.74 -16.34
CA MET A 230 17.63 11.84 -17.46
C MET A 230 17.44 12.53 -18.81
N LYS A 231 16.37 13.33 -18.96
CA LYS A 231 16.13 14.12 -20.17
C LYS A 231 17.21 15.19 -20.36
N ALA A 232 17.64 15.86 -19.29
CA ALA A 232 18.76 16.81 -19.29
C ALA A 232 20.04 16.16 -19.81
N PHE A 233 20.33 14.97 -19.28
CA PHE A 233 21.50 14.19 -19.62
C PHE A 233 21.51 13.80 -21.09
N ASN A 234 20.40 13.26 -21.60
CA ASN A 234 20.26 12.91 -23.02
C ASN A 234 20.44 14.14 -23.93
N TRP A 235 19.91 15.29 -23.53
CA TRP A 235 20.10 16.54 -24.26
C TRP A 235 21.56 17.00 -24.27
N MET A 236 22.28 16.91 -23.14
CA MET A 236 23.71 17.23 -23.07
C MET A 236 24.55 16.30 -23.94
N LEU A 237 24.24 15.00 -23.95
CA LEU A 237 24.91 14.03 -24.82
C LEU A 237 24.71 14.35 -26.30
N ALA A 238 23.48 14.73 -26.69
CA ALA A 238 23.18 15.13 -28.06
C ALA A 238 24.03 16.35 -28.46
N LYS A 239 24.10 17.38 -27.61
CA LYS A 239 24.89 18.59 -27.88
C LYS A 239 26.40 18.30 -27.93
N LEU A 240 26.90 17.40 -27.09
CA LEU A 240 28.31 17.00 -27.10
C LEU A 240 28.72 16.32 -28.41
N SER A 241 27.79 15.71 -29.14
CA SER A 241 28.10 15.13 -30.45
C SER A 241 28.43 16.19 -31.50
N ASP A 242 27.99 17.44 -31.31
CA ASP A 242 28.17 18.53 -32.27
C ASP A 242 29.48 19.32 -32.06
N GLU A 243 30.02 19.36 -30.83
CA GLU A 243 31.20 20.17 -30.46
C GLU A 243 32.50 19.34 -30.43
N LYS A 244 33.32 19.40 -31.49
CA LYS A 244 34.53 18.56 -31.66
C LYS A 244 35.72 18.89 -30.76
N HIS A 245 35.85 20.13 -30.26
CA HIS A 245 37.16 20.62 -29.79
C HIS A 245 37.44 20.47 -28.29
N ASP A 246 36.43 20.25 -27.43
CA ASP A 246 36.62 20.09 -25.98
C ASP A 246 35.86 18.88 -25.37
N PHE A 247 35.53 17.93 -26.25
CA PHE A 247 34.66 16.79 -25.97
C PHE A 247 35.07 15.98 -24.73
N LYS A 248 36.37 15.79 -24.48
CA LYS A 248 36.86 14.91 -23.41
C LYS A 248 36.56 15.44 -22.01
N VAL A 249 36.71 16.75 -21.78
CA VAL A 249 36.49 17.37 -20.46
C VAL A 249 35.00 17.36 -20.14
N SER A 250 34.18 17.81 -21.09
CA SER A 250 32.73 17.85 -20.93
C SER A 250 32.09 16.46 -20.83
N LEU A 251 32.60 15.47 -21.57
CA LEU A 251 32.12 14.08 -21.46
C LEU A 251 32.40 13.50 -20.06
N LYS A 252 33.59 13.74 -19.50
CA LYS A 252 33.94 13.27 -18.15
C LYS A 252 33.00 13.83 -17.10
N GLU A 253 32.67 15.12 -17.17
CA GLU A 253 31.74 15.75 -16.25
C GLU A 253 30.32 15.19 -16.39
N VAL A 254 29.85 15.00 -17.62
CA VAL A 254 28.54 14.42 -17.93
C VAL A 254 28.44 12.97 -17.41
N ILE A 255 29.47 12.14 -17.59
CA ILE A 255 29.54 10.77 -17.04
C ILE A 255 29.52 10.79 -15.51
N LEU A 256 30.28 11.69 -14.86
CA LEU A 256 30.28 11.81 -13.40
C LEU A 256 28.93 12.29 -12.86
N LYS A 257 28.22 13.16 -13.58
CA LYS A 257 26.86 13.56 -13.23
C LYS A 257 25.89 12.38 -13.37
N HIS A 258 25.99 11.60 -14.45
CA HIS A 258 25.19 10.39 -14.64
C HIS A 258 25.43 9.33 -13.56
N ALA A 259 26.69 9.05 -13.23
CA ALA A 259 27.03 8.10 -12.16
C ALA A 259 26.41 8.51 -10.80
N ARG A 260 26.38 9.83 -10.51
CA ARG A 260 25.70 10.38 -9.33
C ARG A 260 24.18 10.23 -9.41
N LEU A 261 23.58 10.47 -10.58
CA LEU A 261 22.15 10.28 -10.81
C LEU A 261 21.76 8.81 -10.65
N THR A 262 22.47 7.89 -11.31
CA THR A 262 22.23 6.45 -11.20
C THR A 262 22.34 5.96 -9.75
N LYS A 263 23.36 6.43 -9.01
CA LYS A 263 23.48 6.13 -7.58
C LYS A 263 22.27 6.62 -6.79
N THR A 264 21.75 7.80 -7.13
CA THR A 264 20.53 8.34 -6.52
C THR A 264 19.31 7.51 -6.86
N ILE A 265 19.13 7.13 -8.12
CA ILE A 265 18.01 6.29 -8.58
C ILE A 265 18.05 4.94 -7.86
N VAL A 266 19.22 4.32 -7.77
CA VAL A 266 19.39 3.05 -7.05
C VAL A 266 19.06 3.22 -5.56
N GLN A 267 19.50 4.33 -4.94
CA GLN A 267 19.13 4.63 -3.55
C GLN A 267 17.63 4.85 -3.40
N LEU A 268 17.00 5.58 -4.32
CA LEU A 268 15.57 5.84 -4.36
C LEU A 268 14.79 4.54 -4.50
N ASN A 269 15.17 3.70 -5.46
CA ASN A 269 14.56 2.40 -5.68
C ASN A 269 14.73 1.53 -4.43
N ARG A 270 15.90 1.52 -3.80
CA ARG A 270 16.11 0.76 -2.54
C ARG A 270 15.28 1.30 -1.37
N ILE A 271 15.01 2.60 -1.35
CA ILE A 271 14.19 3.31 -0.36
C ILE A 271 12.70 2.95 -0.53
N PHE A 272 12.22 2.92 -1.78
CA PHE A 272 10.81 2.70 -2.11
C PHE A 272 10.48 1.23 -2.43
N SER A 273 11.46 0.39 -2.71
CA SER A 273 11.26 -1.02 -3.05
C SER A 273 10.49 -1.77 -1.96
N PRO A 274 10.81 -1.67 -0.66
CA PRO A 274 10.00 -2.31 0.38
C PRO A 274 8.55 -1.81 0.37
N TYR A 275 8.37 -0.51 0.14
CA TYR A 275 7.05 0.11 0.06
C TYR A 275 6.24 -0.38 -1.14
N GLN A 276 6.88 -0.51 -2.31
CA GLN A 276 6.26 -1.06 -3.52
C GLN A 276 5.86 -2.51 -3.32
N HIS A 277 6.74 -3.35 -2.76
CA HIS A 277 6.42 -4.76 -2.48
C HIS A 277 5.23 -4.88 -1.53
N VAL A 278 5.20 -4.09 -0.46
CA VAL A 278 4.07 -4.09 0.49
C VAL A 278 2.80 -3.57 -0.18
N ALA A 279 2.87 -2.46 -0.93
CA ALA A 279 1.71 -1.91 -1.62
C ALA A 279 1.11 -2.90 -2.61
N VAL A 280 1.96 -3.58 -3.41
CA VAL A 280 1.55 -4.63 -4.33
C VAL A 280 0.98 -5.83 -3.57
N ALA A 281 1.66 -6.31 -2.53
CA ALA A 281 1.20 -7.45 -1.74
C ALA A 281 -0.18 -7.19 -1.10
N VAL A 282 -0.38 -5.98 -0.56
CA VAL A 282 -1.66 -5.56 0.02
C VAL A 282 -2.72 -5.46 -1.08
N ALA A 283 -2.42 -4.82 -2.22
CA ALA A 283 -3.37 -4.69 -3.33
C ALA A 283 -3.81 -6.07 -3.88
N VAL A 284 -2.87 -6.99 -4.06
CA VAL A 284 -3.15 -8.37 -4.50
C VAL A 284 -3.98 -9.11 -3.45
N ALA A 285 -3.63 -8.99 -2.16
CA ALA A 285 -4.38 -9.64 -1.10
C ALA A 285 -5.84 -9.18 -1.05
N VAL A 286 -6.09 -7.88 -1.21
CA VAL A 286 -7.45 -7.31 -1.30
C VAL A 286 -8.17 -7.81 -2.53
N ALA A 287 -7.55 -7.74 -3.71
CA ALA A 287 -8.17 -8.16 -4.95
C ALA A 287 -8.62 -9.62 -4.89
N VAL A 288 -7.76 -10.50 -4.36
CA VAL A 288 -8.09 -11.92 -4.16
C VAL A 288 -9.20 -12.10 -3.14
N ALA A 289 -9.14 -11.43 -1.99
CA ALA A 289 -10.15 -11.55 -0.95
C ALA A 289 -11.53 -11.07 -1.44
N VAL A 290 -11.59 -9.94 -2.16
CA VAL A 290 -12.82 -9.41 -2.75
C VAL A 290 -13.35 -10.35 -3.82
N ALA A 291 -12.50 -10.86 -4.72
CA ALA A 291 -12.92 -11.79 -5.76
C ALA A 291 -13.54 -13.07 -5.18
N VAL A 292 -12.92 -13.65 -4.15
CA VAL A 292 -13.42 -14.86 -3.47
C VAL A 292 -14.73 -14.58 -2.73
N ALA A 293 -14.82 -13.46 -2.01
CA ALA A 293 -16.02 -13.07 -1.27
C ALA A 293 -17.20 -12.84 -2.22
N VAL A 294 -16.99 -12.09 -3.31
CA VAL A 294 -18.01 -11.81 -4.32
C VAL A 294 -18.43 -13.09 -5.04
N ALA A 295 -17.49 -13.94 -5.46
CA ALA A 295 -17.82 -15.21 -6.12
C ALA A 295 -18.66 -16.11 -5.22
N SER A 296 -18.30 -16.23 -3.93
CA SER A 296 -19.03 -17.04 -2.95
C SER A 296 -20.43 -16.47 -2.68
N ALA A 297 -20.55 -15.15 -2.50
CA ALA A 297 -21.83 -14.49 -2.26
C ALA A 297 -22.78 -14.62 -3.47
N VAL A 298 -22.26 -14.39 -4.67
CA VAL A 298 -23.04 -14.53 -5.92
C VAL A 298 -23.46 -15.98 -6.13
N ALA A 299 -22.56 -16.96 -5.95
CA ALA A 299 -22.89 -18.37 -6.09
C ALA A 299 -23.99 -18.80 -5.11
N SER A 300 -23.91 -18.38 -3.85
CA SER A 300 -24.91 -18.67 -2.83
C SER A 300 -26.26 -18.02 -3.13
N ALA A 301 -26.25 -16.73 -3.48
CA ALA A 301 -27.46 -15.99 -3.82
C ALA A 301 -28.16 -16.55 -5.07
N VAL A 302 -27.40 -16.88 -6.11
CA VAL A 302 -27.94 -17.51 -7.34
C VAL A 302 -28.47 -18.89 -7.04
N ALA A 303 -27.74 -19.72 -6.28
CA ALA A 303 -28.20 -21.05 -5.91
C ALA A 303 -29.52 -21.01 -5.12
N SER A 304 -29.65 -20.11 -4.15
CA SER A 304 -30.89 -20.00 -3.35
C SER A 304 -32.05 -19.40 -4.15
N ALA A 305 -31.78 -18.39 -4.99
CA ALA A 305 -32.78 -17.78 -5.85
C ALA A 305 -33.30 -18.77 -6.91
N VAL A 306 -32.40 -19.52 -7.54
CA VAL A 306 -32.77 -20.55 -8.53
C VAL A 306 -33.51 -21.69 -7.85
N ALA A 307 -33.01 -22.21 -6.72
CA ALA A 307 -33.68 -23.30 -6.00
C ALA A 307 -35.10 -22.91 -5.56
N SER A 308 -35.29 -21.70 -5.03
CA SER A 308 -36.61 -21.20 -4.61
C SER A 308 -37.55 -20.93 -5.79
N ALA A 309 -37.05 -20.30 -6.86
CA ALA A 309 -37.83 -20.05 -8.07
C ALA A 309 -38.27 -21.35 -8.75
N VAL A 310 -37.35 -22.31 -8.91
CA VAL A 310 -37.64 -23.63 -9.50
C VAL A 310 -38.60 -24.41 -8.62
N ALA A 311 -38.39 -24.47 -7.30
CA ALA A 311 -39.28 -25.19 -6.40
C ALA A 311 -40.71 -24.62 -6.45
N SER A 312 -40.87 -23.30 -6.46
CA SER A 312 -42.17 -22.63 -6.56
C SER A 312 -42.86 -22.85 -7.92
N ALA A 313 -42.11 -22.71 -9.01
CA ALA A 313 -42.62 -22.94 -10.36
C ALA A 313 -43.04 -24.41 -10.57
N VAL A 314 -42.24 -25.37 -10.11
CA VAL A 314 -42.54 -26.80 -10.23
C VAL A 314 -43.74 -27.16 -9.35
N ALA A 315 -43.79 -26.70 -8.10
CA ALA A 315 -44.90 -26.99 -7.19
C ALA A 315 -46.23 -26.46 -7.74
N SER A 316 -46.26 -25.23 -8.26
CA SER A 316 -47.47 -24.64 -8.83
C SER A 316 -47.91 -25.34 -10.12
N ALA A 317 -46.98 -25.65 -11.03
CA ALA A 317 -47.28 -26.34 -12.28
C ALA A 317 -47.81 -27.76 -12.03
N VAL A 318 -47.16 -28.52 -11.13
CA VAL A 318 -47.59 -29.88 -10.78
C VAL A 318 -48.96 -29.86 -10.09
N ALA A 319 -49.18 -28.96 -9.13
CA ALA A 319 -50.47 -28.85 -8.44
C ALA A 319 -51.62 -28.53 -9.42
N SER A 320 -51.41 -27.60 -10.36
CA SER A 320 -52.40 -27.22 -11.37
C SER A 320 -52.69 -28.35 -12.35
N ALA A 321 -51.65 -29.04 -12.84
CA ALA A 321 -51.78 -30.16 -13.76
C ALA A 321 -52.51 -31.35 -13.11
N VAL A 322 -52.13 -31.71 -11.88
CA VAL A 322 -52.76 -32.80 -11.13
C VAL A 322 -54.22 -32.47 -10.82
N ALA A 323 -54.52 -31.26 -10.34
CA ALA A 323 -55.91 -30.86 -10.06
C ALA A 323 -56.79 -30.93 -11.31
N SER A 324 -56.29 -30.47 -12.46
CA SER A 324 -57.04 -30.51 -13.73
C SER A 324 -57.26 -31.94 -14.24
N ALA A 325 -56.22 -32.79 -14.14
CA ALA A 325 -56.31 -34.19 -14.54
C ALA A 325 -57.29 -34.98 -13.66
N VAL A 326 -57.22 -34.78 -12.33
CA VAL A 326 -58.12 -35.42 -11.37
C VAL A 326 -59.56 -34.95 -11.58
N ALA A 327 -59.80 -33.65 -11.74
CA ALA A 327 -61.13 -33.11 -11.98
C ALA A 327 -61.74 -33.68 -13.28
N SER A 328 -60.94 -33.77 -14.35
CA SER A 328 -61.38 -34.35 -15.63
C SER A 328 -61.67 -35.84 -15.50
N ALA A 329 -60.84 -36.60 -14.78
CA ALA A 329 -61.06 -38.02 -14.55
C ALA A 329 -62.34 -38.26 -13.74
N VAL A 330 -62.56 -37.51 -12.66
CA VAL A 330 -63.76 -37.62 -11.82
C VAL A 330 -65.02 -37.28 -12.62
N ALA A 331 -64.99 -36.25 -13.48
CA ALA A 331 -66.12 -35.86 -14.32
C ALA A 331 -66.54 -36.94 -15.34
N VAL A 332 -65.67 -37.87 -15.70
CA VAL A 332 -66.01 -39.01 -16.59
C VAL A 332 -66.71 -40.14 -15.82
N PHE A 333 -66.49 -40.24 -14.51
CA PHE A 333 -67.04 -41.31 -13.67
C PHE A 333 -68.39 -40.95 -13.01
N VAL A 334 -68.80 -39.68 -13.02
CA VAL A 334 -70.07 -39.17 -12.47
C VAL A 334 -71.10 -39.02 -13.58
#